data_AF-A0A8S4PBR7-F1
#
_entry.id   AF-A0A8S4PBR7-F1
#
_cell.length_a   1.000
_cell.length_b   1.000
_cell.length_c   1.000
_cell.angle_alpha   90.00
_cell.angle_beta   90.00
_cell.angle_gamma   90.00
#
_symmetry.space_group_name_H-M   'P 1'
#
loop_
_entity.id
_entity.type
_entity.pdbx_description
1 polymer ?
#
loop_
_entity_poly.entity_id
_entity_poly.type
_entity_poly.pdbx_seq_one_letter_code
_entity_poly.pdbx_strand_id
1 'polypeptide(L)'
;SDESLGRITRLIKQIGGKRKAQDDPETKKPTTTKKPPTTKKPPTTKRPPIRPTTKPTTTTASLGTLPDCSAKKTLNDEAVISVGTLNHKVKCEAGWTIMLNRYDGSQSFNKVWRFYKDGFGDVHKEHYVGNEFLHQITSNPRKKYKLHIEMSDFDGNNHYAEYLDFSIESETNNYKLHIGDYSGDAGDALGDADFGSRGMNFSTYYRSPGNLQKFNCARGFNGGWWFNRCFVGFLTGKYNPT
;
A
#
# COMPACT_ATOMS: atom_id res chain seq x y z
N SER A 1 11.61 -15.00 -21.51
CA SER A 1 11.95 -13.72 -22.16
C SER A 1 12.32 -12.77 -21.05
N ASP A 2 13.50 -12.17 -21.16
CA ASP A 2 14.11 -11.29 -20.17
C ASP A 2 13.43 -9.92 -20.29
N GLU A 3 12.34 -9.70 -19.55
CA GLU A 3 11.68 -8.40 -19.50
C GLU A 3 12.53 -7.47 -18.63
N SER A 4 13.39 -6.70 -19.29
CA SER A 4 14.20 -5.64 -18.71
C SER A 4 13.29 -4.45 -18.38
N LEU A 5 13.03 -4.23 -17.10
CA LEU A 5 12.09 -3.21 -16.62
C LEU A 5 12.81 -1.88 -16.33
N GLY A 6 12.33 -0.80 -16.93
CA GLY A 6 12.80 0.56 -16.74
C GLY A 6 12.30 1.21 -15.45
N ARG A 7 11.07 0.90 -15.00
CA ARG A 7 10.53 1.32 -13.70
C ARG A 7 9.64 0.24 -13.08
N ILE A 8 9.70 0.11 -11.76
CA ILE A 8 8.82 -0.76 -10.97
C ILE A 8 8.31 0.03 -9.76
N THR A 9 7.00 0.14 -9.62
CA THR A 9 6.37 0.69 -8.43
C THR A 9 5.40 -0.34 -7.86
N ARG A 10 5.57 -0.72 -6.59
CA ARG A 10 4.58 -1.54 -5.88
C ARG A 10 3.82 -0.68 -4.89
N LEU A 11 2.51 -0.77 -4.98
CA LEU A 11 1.55 0.03 -4.26
C LEU A 11 0.66 -0.89 -3.42
N ILE A 12 0.43 -0.52 -2.17
CA ILE A 12 -0.51 -1.22 -1.29
C ILE A 12 -1.63 -0.27 -0.90
N LYS A 13 -2.88 -0.75 -0.97
CA LYS A 13 -4.06 0.03 -0.60
C LYS A 13 -5.10 -0.82 0.12
N GLN A 14 -5.72 -0.25 1.15
CA GLN A 14 -6.82 -0.89 1.84
C GLN A 14 -8.08 -0.85 0.96
N ILE A 15 -8.69 -2.02 0.73
CA ILE A 15 -9.89 -2.18 -0.13
C ILE A 15 -11.14 -2.59 0.64
N GLY A 16 -11.01 -2.92 1.93
CA GLY A 16 -12.16 -3.30 2.74
C GLY A 16 -11.91 -3.20 4.24
N GLY A 17 -12.99 -2.90 4.98
CA GLY A 17 -13.07 -3.06 6.42
C GLY A 17 -14.49 -2.83 6.91
N LYS A 18 -15.06 -3.81 7.62
CA LYS A 18 -16.42 -3.70 8.17
C LYS A 18 -16.41 -2.63 9.26
N ARG A 19 -17.05 -1.48 9.01
CA ARG A 19 -17.67 -0.72 10.10
C ARG A 19 -18.81 -1.61 10.62
N LYS A 20 -18.65 -2.21 11.81
CA LYS A 20 -19.83 -2.63 12.57
C LYS A 20 -20.51 -1.33 13.01
N ALA A 21 -21.49 -0.87 12.24
CA ALA A 21 -22.56 -0.08 12.81
C ALA A 21 -23.36 -1.05 13.67
N GLN A 22 -23.36 -0.80 14.97
CA GLN A 22 -24.27 -1.44 15.91
C GLN A 22 -25.52 -0.55 15.98
N ASP A 23 -26.66 -1.23 16.11
CA ASP A 23 -28.02 -0.76 16.34
C ASP A 23 -28.90 -0.56 15.09
N ASP A 24 -29.67 -1.63 14.81
CA ASP A 24 -31.06 -1.58 14.35
C ASP A 24 -31.90 -2.12 15.54
N PRO A 25 -33.22 -1.88 15.69
CA PRO A 25 -34.16 -1.68 14.59
C PRO A 25 -35.23 -0.58 14.80
N GLU A 26 -35.81 -0.06 13.71
CA GLU A 26 -37.28 -0.03 13.55
C GLU A 26 -37.66 0.35 12.10
N THR A 27 -38.34 -0.57 11.44
CA THR A 27 -39.05 -0.41 10.17
C THR A 27 -40.26 0.53 10.27
N LYS A 28 -40.43 1.43 9.28
CA LYS A 28 -41.62 1.60 8.39
C LYS A 28 -41.79 3.04 7.85
N LYS A 29 -41.94 3.14 6.52
CA LYS A 29 -42.66 4.19 5.75
C LYS A 29 -43.79 3.45 4.98
N PRO A 30 -44.78 4.05 4.24
CA PRO A 30 -44.94 5.47 3.83
C PRO A 30 -46.39 6.02 3.78
N THR A 31 -46.56 7.36 3.77
CA THR A 31 -47.72 7.99 3.10
C THR A 31 -47.42 9.40 2.54
N THR A 32 -48.08 9.68 1.42
CA THR A 32 -48.12 10.84 0.49
C THR A 32 -48.70 12.14 1.15
N THR A 33 -48.64 13.38 0.63
CA THR A 33 -49.03 13.94 -0.70
C THR A 33 -48.67 15.46 -0.79
N LYS A 34 -48.84 16.06 -1.98
CA LYS A 34 -48.36 17.34 -2.57
C LYS A 34 -48.82 18.72 -1.99
N LYS A 35 -47.97 19.74 -2.30
CA LYS A 35 -48.05 21.24 -2.44
C LYS A 35 -49.41 21.85 -2.90
N PRO A 36 -49.69 23.21 -2.86
CA PRO A 36 -48.89 24.32 -3.48
C PRO A 36 -48.86 25.71 -2.72
N PRO A 37 -48.15 26.75 -3.26
CA PRO A 37 -47.72 27.96 -2.55
C PRO A 37 -48.43 29.27 -2.97
N THR A 38 -48.32 30.36 -2.19
CA THR A 38 -48.37 31.75 -2.72
C THR A 38 -47.73 32.82 -1.81
N THR A 39 -47.22 33.84 -2.50
CA THR A 39 -46.39 35.04 -2.21
C THR A 39 -46.96 36.16 -1.33
N LYS A 40 -46.11 36.97 -0.66
CA LYS A 40 -45.85 38.44 -0.94
C LYS A 40 -44.84 39.07 0.05
N LYS A 41 -44.20 40.17 -0.39
CA LYS A 41 -42.95 40.85 0.09
C LYS A 41 -43.28 42.20 0.84
N PRO A 42 -42.29 43.09 1.17
CA PRO A 42 -41.80 43.62 2.47
C PRO A 42 -42.37 45.05 2.80
N PRO A 43 -41.79 46.00 3.60
CA PRO A 43 -40.52 46.07 4.36
C PRO A 43 -40.60 46.72 5.78
N THR A 44 -39.51 46.71 6.55
CA THR A 44 -38.80 47.93 7.05
C THR A 44 -37.62 47.61 7.98
N THR A 45 -36.62 48.47 7.84
CA THR A 45 -35.27 48.52 8.40
C THR A 45 -35.20 48.70 9.92
N LYS A 46 -34.27 47.98 10.58
CA LYS A 46 -33.48 48.48 11.73
C LYS A 46 -32.10 47.78 11.76
N ARG A 47 -31.06 48.59 11.89
CA ARG A 47 -29.62 48.24 11.89
C ARG A 47 -29.23 47.51 13.19
N PRO A 48 -28.56 46.35 13.15
CA PRO A 48 -27.95 45.74 14.33
C PRO A 48 -26.49 46.20 14.54
N PRO A 49 -25.98 46.12 15.78
CA PRO A 49 -24.65 46.60 16.17
C PRO A 49 -23.52 45.68 15.70
N ILE A 50 -22.34 46.27 15.55
CA ILE A 50 -21.08 45.61 15.15
C ILE A 50 -20.66 44.61 16.23
N ARG A 51 -20.58 43.32 15.87
CA ARG A 51 -20.05 42.24 16.71
C ARG A 51 -18.52 42.11 16.49
N PRO A 52 -17.71 41.84 17.53
CA PRO A 52 -16.27 41.69 17.38
C PRO A 52 -15.92 40.49 16.51
N THR A 53 -14.97 40.67 15.59
CA THR A 53 -14.35 39.63 14.77
C THR A 53 -13.62 38.63 15.66
N THR A 54 -14.22 37.45 15.85
CA THR A 54 -13.50 36.28 16.36
C THR A 54 -12.62 35.72 15.24
N LYS A 55 -11.32 35.71 15.52
CA LYS A 55 -10.25 35.08 14.73
C LYS A 55 -10.65 33.65 14.32
N PRO A 56 -10.27 33.15 13.12
CA PRO A 56 -10.54 31.77 12.75
C PRO A 56 -9.84 30.86 13.76
N THR A 57 -10.62 30.16 14.58
CA THR A 57 -10.13 29.03 15.35
C THR A 57 -9.81 27.96 14.33
N THR A 58 -8.53 27.83 13.98
CA THR A 58 -8.03 26.61 13.33
C THR A 58 -8.30 25.47 14.29
N THR A 59 -9.42 24.78 14.08
CA THR A 59 -9.66 23.47 14.67
C THR A 59 -8.60 22.57 14.06
N THR A 60 -7.47 22.43 14.75
CA THR A 60 -6.53 21.34 14.52
C THR A 60 -7.30 20.08 14.84
N ALA A 61 -7.95 19.51 13.81
CA ALA A 61 -8.44 18.16 13.87
C ALA A 61 -7.22 17.30 14.21
N SER A 62 -7.25 16.68 15.38
CA SER A 62 -6.41 15.53 15.68
C SER A 62 -6.58 14.55 14.53
N LEU A 63 -5.63 14.53 13.59
CA LEU A 63 -5.53 13.51 12.58
C LEU A 63 -5.30 12.22 13.36
N GLY A 64 -6.38 11.47 13.60
CA GLY A 64 -6.26 10.11 14.09
C GLY A 64 -5.24 9.38 13.21
N THR A 65 -4.21 8.83 13.83
CA THR A 65 -3.09 8.16 13.18
C THR A 65 -3.62 7.21 12.10
N LEU A 66 -3.45 7.60 10.85
CA LEU A 66 -3.87 6.78 9.72
C LEU A 66 -2.91 5.59 9.65
N PRO A 67 -3.40 4.34 9.66
CA PRO A 67 -2.54 3.16 9.61
C PRO A 67 -1.93 2.91 8.23
N ASP A 68 -2.36 3.66 7.20
CA ASP A 68 -1.91 3.56 5.80
C ASP A 68 -2.25 4.87 5.05
N CYS A 69 -1.87 4.97 3.77
CA CYS A 69 -2.12 6.15 2.94
C CYS A 69 -3.56 6.28 2.42
N SER A 70 -4.52 5.40 2.73
CA SER A 70 -5.83 5.34 2.04
C SER A 70 -6.66 6.63 2.11
N ALA A 71 -6.47 7.43 3.17
CA ALA A 71 -7.13 8.73 3.34
C ALA A 71 -6.37 9.90 2.69
N LYS A 72 -5.12 9.72 2.26
CA LYS A 72 -4.35 10.72 1.51
C LYS A 72 -4.77 10.66 0.04
N LYS A 73 -5.20 11.79 -0.52
CA LYS A 73 -5.71 11.86 -1.91
C LYS A 73 -4.78 12.59 -2.87
N THR A 74 -3.81 13.32 -2.34
CA THR A 74 -2.80 14.04 -3.11
C THR A 74 -1.76 13.07 -3.69
N LEU A 75 -1.18 13.49 -4.80
CA LEU A 75 -0.06 12.82 -5.45
C LEU A 75 1.25 13.30 -4.80
N ASN A 76 2.17 12.38 -4.55
CA ASN A 76 3.49 12.66 -3.95
C ASN A 76 3.47 13.21 -2.52
N ASP A 77 2.54 12.75 -1.70
CA ASP A 77 2.52 13.08 -0.27
C ASP A 77 3.57 12.26 0.47
N GLU A 78 4.31 12.89 1.37
CA GLU A 78 5.02 12.17 2.43
C GLU A 78 4.10 12.05 3.65
N ALA A 79 4.11 10.88 4.30
CA ALA A 79 3.45 10.69 5.58
C ALA A 79 4.35 9.95 6.55
N VAL A 80 4.22 10.29 7.83
CA VAL A 80 4.68 9.44 8.92
C VAL A 80 3.48 8.65 9.42
N ILE A 81 3.52 7.34 9.21
CA ILE A 81 2.51 6.41 9.71
C ILE A 81 3.05 5.81 11.00
N SER A 82 2.31 5.99 12.10
CA SER A 82 2.62 5.31 13.35
C SER A 82 1.83 4.01 13.41
N VAL A 83 2.53 2.88 13.50
CA VAL A 83 1.91 1.57 13.75
C VAL A 83 2.50 1.00 15.03
N GLY A 84 1.64 0.81 16.03
CA GLY A 84 2.10 0.53 17.40
C GLY A 84 2.97 1.67 17.94
N THR A 85 4.22 1.37 18.30
CA THR A 85 5.21 2.34 18.81
C THR A 85 6.17 2.83 17.73
N LEU A 86 6.08 2.31 16.50
CA LEU A 86 7.01 2.62 15.42
C LEU A 86 6.44 3.70 14.50
N ASN A 87 7.27 4.69 14.18
CA ASN A 87 6.99 5.70 13.18
C ASN A 87 7.71 5.33 11.88
N HIS A 88 6.95 5.12 10.81
CA HIS A 88 7.49 4.84 9.49
C HIS A 88 7.19 5.98 8.53
N LYS A 89 8.24 6.52 7.91
CA LYS A 89 8.14 7.48 6.82
C LYS A 89 7.80 6.72 5.54
N VAL A 90 6.74 7.14 4.84
CA VAL A 90 6.26 6.50 3.61
C VAL A 90 5.95 7.55 2.54
N LYS A 91 6.03 7.12 1.28
CA LYS A 91 5.45 7.86 0.16
C LYS A 91 4.00 7.42 -0.05
N CYS A 92 3.11 8.39 -0.17
CA CYS A 92 1.72 8.23 -0.50
C CYS A 92 1.42 8.79 -1.89
N GLU A 93 0.69 8.04 -2.70
CA GLU A 93 0.21 8.50 -4.01
C GLU A 93 -1.27 8.16 -4.18
N ALA A 94 -2.15 9.16 -4.18
CA ALA A 94 -3.58 8.99 -4.46
C ALA A 94 -4.29 7.86 -3.66
N GLY A 95 -3.89 7.68 -2.40
CA GLY A 95 -4.46 6.68 -1.49
C GLY A 95 -3.68 5.38 -1.41
N TRP A 96 -2.55 5.29 -2.12
CA TRP A 96 -1.66 4.15 -2.10
C TRP A 96 -0.43 4.43 -1.25
N THR A 97 -0.01 3.42 -0.50
CA THR A 97 1.30 3.40 0.15
C THR A 97 2.30 2.78 -0.82
N ILE A 98 3.38 3.48 -1.16
CA ILE A 98 4.43 2.94 -2.02
C ILE A 98 5.34 2.04 -1.17
N MET A 99 5.38 0.74 -1.46
CA MET A 99 6.19 -0.22 -0.71
C MET A 99 7.59 -0.44 -1.32
N LEU A 100 7.69 -0.33 -2.63
CA LEU A 100 8.89 -0.54 -3.43
C LEU A 100 8.83 0.43 -4.61
N ASN A 101 9.92 1.14 -4.84
CA ASN A 101 10.09 1.97 -6.04
C ASN A 101 11.48 1.72 -6.63
N ARG A 102 11.54 1.47 -7.94
CA ARG A 102 12.76 1.24 -8.74
C ARG A 102 12.61 1.98 -10.05
N TYR A 103 13.63 2.71 -10.49
CA TYR A 103 13.60 3.42 -11.79
C TYR A 103 14.97 3.86 -12.30
N ASP A 104 16.03 3.88 -11.47
CA ASP A 104 17.35 4.38 -11.88
C ASP A 104 18.53 3.53 -11.37
N GLY A 105 18.28 2.53 -10.52
CA GLY A 105 19.32 1.68 -9.96
C GLY A 105 20.23 2.35 -8.93
N SER A 106 19.91 3.58 -8.48
CA SER A 106 20.69 4.33 -7.50
C SER A 106 20.72 3.65 -6.13
N GLN A 107 19.73 2.82 -5.81
CA GLN A 107 19.66 2.06 -4.57
C GLN A 107 20.02 0.59 -4.81
N SER A 108 20.97 0.09 -4.02
CA SER A 108 21.26 -1.35 -3.97
C SER A 108 20.19 -2.08 -3.15
N PHE A 109 19.65 -3.15 -3.72
CA PHE A 109 18.70 -4.07 -3.09
C PHE A 109 19.36 -5.37 -2.60
N ASN A 110 20.67 -5.55 -2.81
CA ASN A 110 21.41 -6.63 -2.18
C ASN A 110 21.68 -6.28 -0.70
N LYS A 111 20.65 -6.47 0.12
CA LYS A 111 20.62 -6.09 1.52
C LYS A 111 20.40 -7.31 2.40
N VAL A 112 20.97 -7.26 3.61
CA VAL A 112 20.77 -8.29 4.63
C VAL A 112 19.40 -8.13 5.30
N TRP A 113 18.95 -9.19 5.99
CA TRP A 113 17.64 -9.27 6.65
C TRP A 113 17.21 -8.00 7.39
N ARG A 114 18.09 -7.43 8.22
CA ARG A 114 17.76 -6.25 9.03
C ARG A 114 17.28 -5.07 8.20
N PHE A 115 17.92 -4.79 7.06
CA PHE A 115 17.48 -3.70 6.18
C PHE A 115 16.14 -4.00 5.51
N TYR A 116 15.90 -5.26 5.11
CA TYR A 116 14.59 -5.64 4.58
C TYR A 116 13.49 -5.61 5.63
N LYS A 117 13.82 -5.87 6.90
CA LYS A 117 12.91 -5.70 8.04
C LYS A 117 12.57 -4.22 8.25
N ASP A 118 13.59 -3.38 8.40
CA ASP A 118 13.46 -1.98 8.83
C ASP A 118 13.04 -1.04 7.68
N GLY A 119 13.40 -1.39 6.44
CA GLY A 119 13.31 -0.54 5.26
C GLY A 119 14.65 0.12 4.90
N PHE A 120 14.79 0.57 3.65
CA PHE A 120 15.98 1.27 3.17
C PHE A 120 15.68 2.12 1.93
N GLY A 121 16.59 3.05 1.63
CA GLY A 121 16.45 4.00 0.52
C GLY A 121 15.78 5.30 0.93
N ASP A 122 15.43 6.12 -0.05
CA ASP A 122 14.74 7.39 0.13
C ASP A 122 13.32 7.25 -0.42
N VAL A 123 12.31 7.57 0.40
CA VAL A 123 10.90 7.44 0.02
C VAL A 123 10.54 8.26 -1.22
N HIS A 124 11.31 9.32 -1.53
CA HIS A 124 11.13 10.11 -2.75
C HIS A 124 11.91 9.58 -3.96
N LYS A 125 12.74 8.56 -3.77
CA LYS A 125 13.56 7.91 -4.80
C LYS A 125 13.30 6.39 -4.79
N GLU A 126 14.33 5.60 -5.08
CA GLU A 126 14.29 4.16 -4.93
C GLU A 126 14.37 3.76 -3.46
N HIS A 127 13.43 2.91 -3.04
CA HIS A 127 13.34 2.46 -1.65
C HIS A 127 12.57 1.15 -1.52
N TYR A 128 12.72 0.54 -0.35
CA TYR A 128 11.86 -0.52 0.17
C TYR A 128 11.36 -0.09 1.55
N VAL A 129 10.05 -0.12 1.77
CA VAL A 129 9.43 0.43 2.98
C VAL A 129 9.73 -0.38 4.25
N GLY A 130 10.06 -1.67 4.11
CA GLY A 130 10.37 -2.57 5.23
C GLY A 130 9.26 -3.57 5.55
N ASN A 131 9.65 -4.82 5.77
CA ASN A 131 8.74 -5.93 6.04
C ASN A 131 8.01 -5.78 7.37
N GLU A 132 8.63 -5.18 8.39
CA GLU A 132 7.95 -5.02 9.68
C GLU A 132 6.76 -4.08 9.55
N PHE A 133 6.94 -2.95 8.86
CA PHE A 133 5.86 -2.04 8.54
C PHE A 133 4.74 -2.72 7.74
N LEU A 134 5.11 -3.45 6.68
CA LEU A 134 4.16 -4.18 5.84
C LEU A 134 3.34 -5.22 6.63
N HIS A 135 4.00 -5.99 7.49
CA HIS A 135 3.33 -6.94 8.38
C HIS A 135 2.31 -6.22 9.27
N GLN A 136 2.72 -5.13 9.94
CA GLN A 136 1.87 -4.44 10.88
C GLN A 136 0.62 -3.83 10.23
N ILE A 137 0.74 -3.25 9.03
CA ILE A 137 -0.43 -2.68 8.34
C ILE A 137 -1.35 -3.78 7.79
N THR A 138 -0.81 -4.91 7.32
CA THR A 138 -1.59 -5.98 6.65
C THR A 138 -2.09 -7.09 7.57
N SER A 139 -1.59 -7.18 8.81
CA SER A 139 -1.95 -8.24 9.76
C SER A 139 -3.35 -8.11 10.37
N ASN A 140 -4.01 -6.96 10.22
CA ASN A 140 -5.34 -6.74 10.80
C ASN A 140 -6.41 -7.50 9.99
N PRO A 141 -7.06 -8.55 10.56
CA PRO A 141 -8.03 -9.37 9.81
C PRO A 141 -9.31 -8.61 9.44
N ARG A 142 -9.56 -7.44 10.05
CA ARG A 142 -10.68 -6.57 9.70
C ARG A 142 -10.37 -5.66 8.52
N LYS A 143 -9.13 -5.63 8.05
CA LYS A 143 -8.68 -4.83 6.92
C LYS A 143 -8.20 -5.74 5.82
N LYS A 144 -8.65 -5.48 4.61
CA LYS A 144 -8.14 -6.16 3.41
C LYS A 144 -7.31 -5.18 2.61
N TYR A 145 -6.15 -5.63 2.15
CA TYR A 145 -5.28 -4.85 1.28
C TYR A 145 -5.17 -5.53 -0.07
N LYS A 146 -5.00 -4.71 -1.10
CA LYS A 146 -4.52 -5.16 -2.40
C LYS A 146 -3.10 -4.69 -2.62
N LEU A 147 -2.34 -5.52 -3.31
CA LEU A 147 -1.06 -5.18 -3.90
C LEU A 147 -1.30 -4.85 -5.38
N HIS A 148 -0.80 -3.71 -5.82
CA HIS A 148 -0.77 -3.30 -7.22
C HIS A 148 0.68 -3.08 -7.61
N ILE A 149 1.09 -3.66 -8.73
CA ILE A 149 2.44 -3.59 -9.25
C ILE A 149 2.33 -2.91 -10.60
N GLU A 150 3.00 -1.79 -10.75
CA GLU A 150 3.15 -1.08 -12.01
C GLU A 150 4.59 -1.28 -12.49
N MET A 151 4.73 -1.60 -13.76
CA MET A 151 5.99 -1.93 -14.40
C MET A 151 6.04 -1.22 -15.74
N SER A 152 7.17 -0.63 -16.08
CA SER A 152 7.44 -0.17 -17.43
C SER A 152 8.68 -0.85 -17.96
N ASP A 153 8.70 -1.22 -19.23
CA ASP A 153 9.93 -1.60 -19.92
C ASP A 153 10.73 -0.34 -20.35
N PHE A 154 11.89 -0.54 -20.97
CA PHE A 154 12.72 0.55 -21.48
C PHE A 154 12.17 1.20 -22.75
N ASP A 155 11.25 0.53 -23.45
CA ASP A 155 10.55 1.04 -24.62
C ASP A 155 9.33 1.91 -24.25
N GLY A 156 9.00 2.00 -22.95
CA GLY A 156 7.92 2.81 -22.41
C GLY A 156 6.56 2.11 -22.38
N ASN A 157 6.50 0.81 -22.67
CA ASN A 157 5.28 0.03 -22.49
C ASN A 157 5.05 -0.18 -20.99
N ASN A 158 3.81 0.00 -20.56
CA ASN A 158 3.42 -0.13 -19.16
C ASN A 158 2.52 -1.35 -18.98
N HIS A 159 2.78 -2.12 -17.94
CA HIS A 159 2.01 -3.27 -17.54
C HIS A 159 1.70 -3.21 -16.05
N TYR A 160 0.67 -3.94 -15.63
CA TYR A 160 0.33 -4.04 -14.23
C TYR A 160 -0.11 -5.44 -13.80
N ALA A 161 0.08 -5.70 -12.51
CA ALA A 161 -0.41 -6.87 -11.81
C ALA A 161 -1.04 -6.46 -10.48
N GLU A 162 -2.30 -6.80 -10.28
CA GLU A 162 -3.02 -6.64 -9.02
C GLU A 162 -3.25 -8.00 -8.35
N TYR A 163 -3.11 -8.00 -7.02
CA TYR A 163 -3.35 -9.15 -6.16
C TYR A 163 -4.25 -8.73 -4.99
N LEU A 164 -5.38 -9.40 -4.83
CA LEU A 164 -6.25 -9.21 -3.68
C LEU A 164 -5.68 -9.87 -2.43
N ASP A 165 -6.24 -9.55 -1.26
CA ASP A 165 -5.92 -10.17 0.03
C ASP A 165 -4.41 -10.25 0.34
N PHE A 166 -3.67 -9.21 -0.05
CA PHE A 166 -2.24 -9.09 0.21
C PHE A 166 -1.98 -8.94 1.71
N SER A 167 -1.17 -9.83 2.26
CA SER A 167 -0.63 -9.71 3.61
C SER A 167 0.70 -10.45 3.76
N ILE A 168 1.45 -10.10 4.80
CA ILE A 168 2.63 -10.85 5.18
C ILE A 168 2.62 -11.19 6.67
N GLU A 169 3.15 -12.35 7.02
CA GLU A 169 3.22 -12.80 8.42
C GLU A 169 4.31 -12.05 9.22
N SER A 170 4.43 -12.36 10.51
CA SER A 170 5.42 -11.74 11.40
C SER A 170 6.85 -12.17 11.07
N GLU A 171 7.84 -11.50 11.68
CA GLU A 171 9.25 -11.89 11.56
C GLU A 171 9.52 -13.34 12.03
N THR A 172 8.84 -13.78 13.09
CA THR A 172 8.96 -15.15 13.63
C THR A 172 8.47 -16.19 12.63
N ASN A 173 7.49 -15.82 11.80
CA ASN A 173 7.00 -16.61 10.68
C ASN A 173 7.64 -16.18 9.35
N ASN A 174 8.82 -15.56 9.41
CA ASN A 174 9.67 -15.22 8.29
C ASN A 174 9.01 -14.33 7.23
N TYR A 175 8.10 -13.44 7.62
CA TYR A 175 7.39 -12.54 6.71
C TYR A 175 6.75 -13.26 5.52
N LYS A 176 6.17 -14.46 5.73
CA LYS A 176 5.56 -15.27 4.66
C LYS A 176 4.51 -14.47 3.88
N LEU A 177 4.56 -14.55 2.55
CA LEU A 177 3.64 -13.85 1.65
C LEU A 177 2.30 -14.57 1.48
N HIS A 178 1.22 -13.83 1.63
CA HIS A 178 -0.13 -14.25 1.26
C HIS A 178 -0.69 -13.29 0.20
N ILE A 179 -1.19 -13.87 -0.89
CA ILE A 179 -1.86 -13.16 -1.99
C ILE A 179 -3.05 -13.99 -2.47
N GLY A 180 -4.15 -13.32 -2.75
CA GLY A 180 -5.37 -13.88 -3.31
C GLY A 180 -5.38 -13.81 -4.84
N ASP A 181 -6.57 -13.54 -5.37
CA ASP A 181 -6.84 -13.52 -6.81
C ASP A 181 -6.01 -12.47 -7.55
N TYR A 182 -5.58 -12.84 -8.75
CA TYR A 182 -4.81 -12.01 -9.67
C TYR A 182 -5.71 -11.33 -10.71
N SER A 183 -5.35 -10.11 -11.09
CA SER A 183 -5.83 -9.45 -12.30
C SER A 183 -4.76 -8.53 -12.88
N GLY A 184 -4.67 -8.40 -14.20
CA GLY A 184 -3.72 -7.52 -14.85
C GLY A 184 -3.30 -8.03 -16.22
N ASP A 185 -2.34 -7.35 -16.83
CA ASP A 185 -1.78 -7.68 -18.14
C ASP A 185 -0.28 -8.05 -18.09
N ALA A 186 0.38 -7.92 -16.93
CA ALA A 186 1.78 -8.29 -16.73
C ALA A 186 2.04 -9.80 -16.54
N GLY A 187 0.99 -10.63 -16.55
CA GLY A 187 1.05 -12.05 -16.18
C GLY A 187 1.09 -12.32 -14.67
N ASP A 188 0.63 -13.52 -14.25
CA ASP A 188 0.56 -13.92 -12.84
C ASP A 188 1.87 -14.57 -12.32
N ALA A 189 2.94 -13.78 -12.25
CA ALA A 189 4.25 -14.29 -11.82
C ALA A 189 4.30 -14.68 -10.33
N LEU A 190 3.56 -14.00 -9.44
CA LEU A 190 3.59 -14.31 -8.00
C LEU A 190 2.68 -15.48 -7.65
N GLY A 191 1.62 -15.70 -8.42
CA GLY A 191 0.65 -16.76 -8.19
C GLY A 191 0.98 -18.10 -8.83
N ASP A 192 2.03 -18.16 -9.67
CA ASP A 192 2.53 -19.39 -10.28
C ASP A 192 2.74 -20.51 -9.23
N ALA A 193 2.34 -21.73 -9.59
CA ALA A 193 2.28 -22.85 -8.65
C ALA A 193 3.66 -23.40 -8.26
N ASP A 194 4.64 -23.33 -9.16
CA ASP A 194 5.93 -24.00 -9.00
C ASP A 194 7.07 -23.02 -8.66
N PHE A 195 6.99 -21.80 -9.18
CA PHE A 195 8.02 -20.78 -9.12
C PHE A 195 7.51 -19.45 -8.54
N GLY A 196 6.20 -19.34 -8.29
CA GLY A 196 5.58 -18.15 -7.72
C GLY A 196 5.91 -17.94 -6.24
N SER A 197 5.53 -16.78 -5.73
CA SER A 197 5.84 -16.33 -4.37
C SER A 197 4.73 -16.61 -3.34
N ARG A 198 3.54 -17.04 -3.77
CA ARG A 198 2.41 -17.30 -2.86
C ARG A 198 2.79 -18.34 -1.81
N GLY A 199 2.60 -17.99 -0.53
CA GLY A 199 2.89 -18.87 0.61
C GLY A 199 4.37 -19.03 0.93
N MET A 200 5.27 -18.33 0.23
CA MET A 200 6.71 -18.46 0.45
C MET A 200 7.21 -17.54 1.56
N ASN A 201 8.23 -18.00 2.29
CA ASN A 201 8.92 -17.19 3.28
C ASN A 201 9.82 -16.16 2.61
N PHE A 202 10.00 -15.01 3.25
CA PHE A 202 10.98 -14.04 2.80
C PHE A 202 12.40 -14.58 3.02
N SER A 203 13.29 -14.30 2.08
CA SER A 203 14.68 -14.74 2.09
C SER A 203 15.60 -13.59 1.73
N THR A 204 16.80 -13.58 2.30
CA THR A 204 17.91 -12.66 1.99
C THR A 204 19.21 -13.45 1.90
N TYR A 205 20.30 -12.79 1.52
CA TYR A 205 21.60 -13.42 1.31
C TYR A 205 22.02 -14.39 2.42
N TYR A 206 21.84 -14.01 3.69
CA TYR A 206 22.25 -14.81 4.86
C TYR A 206 21.11 -15.55 5.57
N ARG A 207 19.86 -15.40 5.12
CA ARG A 207 18.68 -16.01 5.79
C ARG A 207 17.68 -16.47 4.74
N SER A 208 17.54 -17.77 4.55
CA SER A 208 16.63 -18.39 3.56
C SER A 208 15.76 -19.51 4.17
N PRO A 209 14.82 -19.17 5.06
CA PRO A 209 14.01 -20.13 5.78
C PRO A 209 13.03 -20.86 4.84
N GLY A 210 13.01 -22.19 4.89
CA GLY A 210 12.07 -23.00 4.10
C GLY A 210 12.35 -23.00 2.59
N ASN A 211 13.54 -22.57 2.16
CA ASN A 211 13.92 -22.66 0.77
C ASN A 211 13.95 -24.15 0.36
N LEU A 212 13.09 -24.55 -0.56
CA LEU A 212 12.92 -25.96 -0.99
C LEU A 212 14.14 -26.47 -1.78
N GLN A 213 15.05 -25.57 -2.15
CA GLN A 213 16.24 -25.86 -2.93
C GLN A 213 17.49 -25.94 -2.04
N LYS A 214 18.46 -26.77 -2.45
CA LYS A 214 19.82 -26.75 -1.88
C LYS A 214 20.54 -25.42 -2.14
N PHE A 215 20.05 -24.65 -3.11
CA PHE A 215 20.58 -23.35 -3.52
C PHE A 215 19.83 -22.20 -2.87
N ASN A 216 20.57 -21.24 -2.29
CA ASN A 216 19.97 -20.01 -1.80
C ASN A 216 19.83 -18.98 -2.93
N CYS A 217 18.61 -18.87 -3.47
CA CYS A 217 18.27 -17.92 -4.54
C CYS A 217 18.64 -16.47 -4.20
N ALA A 218 18.45 -16.03 -2.96
CA ALA A 218 18.81 -14.67 -2.53
C ALA A 218 20.32 -14.40 -2.69
N ARG A 219 21.15 -15.42 -2.45
CA ARG A 219 22.59 -15.36 -2.66
C ARG A 219 22.97 -15.38 -4.15
N GLY A 220 22.24 -16.14 -4.96
CA GLY A 220 22.47 -16.23 -6.41
C GLY A 220 22.12 -14.95 -7.17
N PHE A 221 21.00 -14.33 -6.81
CA PHE A 221 20.39 -13.24 -7.57
C PHE A 221 20.51 -11.87 -6.89
N ASN A 222 21.23 -11.78 -5.77
CA ASN A 222 21.61 -10.54 -5.10
C ASN A 222 20.42 -9.65 -4.69
N GLY A 223 19.46 -10.22 -3.97
CA GLY A 223 18.35 -9.45 -3.39
C GLY A 223 17.52 -10.27 -2.42
N GLY A 224 16.66 -9.59 -1.69
CA GLY A 224 15.72 -10.21 -0.77
C GLY A 224 14.35 -10.37 -1.42
N TRP A 225 13.76 -11.56 -1.32
CA TRP A 225 12.46 -11.86 -1.94
C TRP A 225 11.75 -13.05 -1.28
N TRP A 226 10.47 -13.21 -1.60
CA TRP A 226 9.70 -14.42 -1.33
C TRP A 226 10.00 -15.48 -2.40
N PHE A 227 11.19 -16.09 -2.30
CA PHE A 227 11.66 -17.08 -3.26
C PHE A 227 11.01 -18.45 -3.01
N ASN A 228 10.63 -19.13 -4.10
CA ASN A 228 10.26 -20.55 -4.12
C ASN A 228 11.41 -21.35 -4.73
N ARG A 229 11.21 -21.96 -5.90
CA ARG A 229 12.26 -22.46 -6.80
C ARG A 229 12.95 -21.28 -7.51
N CYS A 230 13.41 -20.34 -6.69
CA CYS A 230 13.76 -18.98 -7.05
C CYS A 230 12.54 -18.14 -7.41
N PHE A 231 12.30 -17.78 -8.67
CA PHE A 231 11.24 -16.83 -9.00
C PHE A 231 10.79 -16.93 -10.45
N VAL A 232 9.54 -16.54 -10.70
CA VAL A 232 9.09 -16.05 -12.02
C VAL A 232 9.26 -14.53 -12.10
N GLY A 233 8.92 -13.81 -11.03
CA GLY A 233 9.05 -12.35 -10.93
C GLY A 233 9.91 -11.93 -9.75
N PHE A 234 10.93 -11.09 -9.99
CA PHE A 234 11.91 -10.66 -8.98
C PHE A 234 12.23 -9.17 -9.08
N LEU A 235 11.47 -8.36 -8.34
CA LEU A 235 11.50 -6.89 -8.49
C LEU A 235 12.55 -6.18 -7.63
N THR A 236 13.21 -6.91 -6.73
CA THR A 236 14.32 -6.43 -5.91
C THR A 236 15.68 -6.86 -6.46
N GLY A 237 15.71 -7.34 -7.71
CA GLY A 237 16.93 -7.68 -8.42
C GLY A 237 17.80 -6.47 -8.76
N LYS A 238 18.99 -6.77 -9.27
CA LYS A 238 19.91 -5.77 -9.79
C LYS A 238 19.23 -5.01 -10.93
N TYR A 239 19.27 -3.68 -10.87
CA TYR A 239 18.85 -2.84 -11.97
C TYR A 239 19.92 -2.90 -13.06
N ASN A 240 19.53 -3.29 -14.27
CA ASN A 240 20.41 -3.29 -15.43
C ASN A 240 19.88 -2.23 -16.39
N PRO A 241 20.48 -1.03 -16.44
CA PRO A 241 20.15 -0.09 -17.51
C PRO A 241 20.53 -0.76 -18.83
N THR A 242 19.61 -0.75 -19.79
CA THR A 242 19.87 -1.12 -21.19
C THR A 242 20.96 -0.26 -21.80
#